data_AF-C3Z1E0-F1
#
_entry.id   AF-C3Z1E0-F1
#
_cell.length_a   1.000
_cell.length_b   1.000
_cell.length_c   1.000
_cell.angle_alpha   90.00
_cell.angle_beta   90.00
_cell.angle_gamma   90.00
#
_symmetry.space_group_name_H-M   'P 1'
#
loop_
_entity.id
_entity.type
_entity.pdbx_description
1 polymer ?
#
loop_
_entity_poly.entity_id
_entity_poly.type
_entity_poly.pdbx_seq_one_letter_code
_entity_poly.pdbx_strand_id
1 'polypeptide(L)'
;FLTDTSSFLVGRPWLRQIRVKINESCNVPSPLWRMMTDCDKPYSLWNTDVSSYDVGWTPQNVTFDEASWKNVSDFQVPWMYQYASLSAAVPDSGEHGTYYGGGYIVELSDSSDADIDIIDELQEMNWIDDNTRAVFIEFIVYNANANLFAIMTLLAE
;
A
#
# COMPACT_ATOMS: atom_id res chain seq x y z
N PHE A 1 14.25 -20.95 -1.64
CA PHE A 1 13.35 -21.97 -1.05
C PHE A 1 12.87 -21.44 0.28
N LEU A 2 11.59 -21.65 0.59
CA LEU A 2 11.07 -21.38 1.94
C LEU A 2 11.65 -22.40 2.93
N THR A 3 11.41 -22.21 4.22
CA THR A 3 11.95 -23.06 5.30
C THR A 3 11.55 -24.54 5.17
N ASP A 4 10.51 -24.83 4.40
CA ASP A 4 10.04 -26.19 4.09
C ASP A 4 10.88 -26.89 3.00
N THR A 5 11.82 -26.19 2.36
CA THR A 5 12.72 -26.65 1.28
C THR A 5 12.04 -27.18 0.01
N SER A 6 10.71 -27.14 -0.06
CA SER A 6 9.92 -27.70 -1.16
C SER A 6 9.16 -26.64 -1.94
N SER A 7 8.92 -25.50 -1.29
CA SER A 7 8.22 -24.37 -1.86
C SER A 7 9.21 -23.26 -2.21
N PHE A 8 8.94 -22.53 -3.29
CA PHE A 8 9.70 -21.34 -3.66
C PHE A 8 8.77 -20.19 -4.03
N LEU A 9 9.27 -18.99 -3.82
CA LEU A 9 8.58 -17.75 -4.15
C LEU A 9 8.57 -17.55 -5.67
N VAL A 10 7.43 -17.16 -6.22
CA VAL A 10 7.26 -16.90 -7.65
C VAL A 10 7.09 -15.41 -7.85
N GLY A 11 7.99 -14.80 -8.64
CA GLY A 11 8.05 -13.36 -8.79
C GLY A 11 8.58 -12.68 -7.54
N ARG A 12 8.32 -11.38 -7.40
CA ARG A 12 8.70 -10.59 -6.22
C ARG A 12 7.48 -10.34 -5.34
N PRO A 13 7.62 -10.35 -4.01
CA PRO A 13 6.56 -9.91 -3.12
C PRO A 13 6.29 -8.42 -3.36
N TRP A 14 5.08 -7.96 -3.06
CA TRP A 14 4.80 -6.53 -3.04
C TRP A 14 3.96 -6.12 -1.82
N LEU A 15 4.19 -4.89 -1.40
CA LEU A 15 3.40 -4.17 -0.41
C LEU A 15 2.39 -3.30 -1.14
N ARG A 16 1.15 -3.26 -0.67
CA ARG A 16 0.10 -2.38 -1.21
C ARG A 16 -0.61 -1.68 -0.07
N GLN A 17 -0.55 -0.36 -0.05
CA GLN A 17 -1.14 0.46 0.98
C GLN A 17 -2.41 1.16 0.49
N ILE A 18 -3.42 1.16 1.37
CA ILE A 18 -4.66 1.91 1.21
C ILE A 18 -4.72 3.05 2.21
N ARG A 19 -5.07 4.24 1.73
CA ARG A 19 -5.10 5.49 2.49
C ARG A 19 -6.40 6.25 2.31
N VAL A 20 -6.72 7.10 3.27
CA VAL A 20 -7.78 8.11 3.14
C VAL A 20 -7.18 9.49 2.87
N LYS A 21 -7.96 10.37 2.24
CA LYS A 21 -7.51 11.72 1.88
C LYS A 21 -7.05 12.53 3.09
N ILE A 22 -5.88 13.14 2.95
CA ILE A 22 -5.31 14.06 3.93
C ILE A 22 -6.25 15.28 4.10
N ASN A 23 -6.45 15.72 5.34
CA ASN A 23 -7.28 16.87 5.73
C ASN A 23 -8.79 16.72 5.49
N GLU A 24 -9.31 15.51 5.26
CA GLU A 24 -10.75 15.28 5.37
C GLU A 24 -11.17 15.22 6.85
N SER A 25 -11.33 16.40 7.45
CA SER A 25 -11.71 16.55 8.86
C SER A 25 -12.94 15.71 9.20
N CYS A 26 -12.84 14.90 10.24
CA CYS A 26 -14.00 14.26 10.84
C CYS A 26 -14.85 15.26 11.64
N ASN A 27 -16.11 14.93 11.89
CA ASN A 27 -16.98 15.75 12.74
C ASN A 27 -16.66 15.51 14.22
N VAL A 28 -15.70 16.28 14.77
CA VAL A 28 -15.39 16.25 16.21
C VAL A 28 -16.44 17.04 17.00
N PRO A 29 -17.07 16.46 18.03
CA PRO A 29 -18.01 17.19 18.89
C PRO A 29 -17.40 18.42 19.56
N SER A 30 -18.18 19.51 19.70
CA SER A 30 -17.73 20.80 20.25
C SER A 30 -17.08 20.78 21.66
N PRO A 31 -17.30 19.77 22.53
CA PRO A 31 -16.51 19.67 23.76
C PRO A 31 -15.08 19.14 23.54
N LEU A 32 -14.85 18.38 22.46
CA LEU A 32 -13.62 17.61 22.22
C LEU A 32 -12.65 18.29 21.24
N TRP A 33 -13.07 19.29 20.46
CA TRP A 33 -12.20 19.94 19.46
C TRP A 33 -10.95 20.59 20.04
N ARG A 34 -10.94 20.95 21.33
CA ARG A 34 -9.77 21.50 22.02
C ARG A 34 -8.80 20.43 22.52
N MET A 35 -9.22 19.18 22.56
CA MET A 35 -8.44 18.04 23.05
C MET A 35 -7.88 17.19 21.92
N MET A 36 -8.54 17.17 20.76
CA MET A 36 -8.11 16.41 19.58
C MET A 36 -7.33 17.32 18.63
N THR A 37 -6.09 16.93 18.32
CA THR A 37 -5.22 17.62 17.36
C THR A 37 -5.47 17.18 15.93
N ASP A 38 -5.91 15.94 15.75
CA ASP A 38 -6.26 15.36 14.46
C ASP A 38 -7.49 14.44 14.57
N CYS A 39 -8.17 14.22 13.45
CA CYS A 39 -9.22 13.22 13.35
C CYS A 39 -9.41 12.74 11.91
N ASP A 40 -9.10 11.48 11.72
CA ASP A 40 -9.29 10.83 10.43
C ASP A 40 -10.60 10.04 10.35
N LYS A 41 -11.09 9.90 9.13
CA LYS A 41 -12.31 9.12 8.84
C LYS A 41 -11.99 7.64 8.65
N PRO A 42 -12.96 6.74 8.92
CA PRO A 42 -12.85 5.34 8.50
C PRO A 42 -12.76 5.24 6.98
N TYR A 43 -12.24 4.13 6.47
CA TYR A 43 -12.14 3.90 5.04
C TYR A 43 -13.52 3.83 4.37
N SER A 44 -13.65 4.45 3.20
CA SER A 44 -14.78 4.32 2.29
C SER A 44 -14.34 4.61 0.86
N LEU A 45 -15.12 4.18 -0.13
CA LEU A 45 -14.85 4.47 -1.54
C LEU A 45 -14.77 5.98 -1.85
N TRP A 46 -15.46 6.82 -1.08
CA TRP A 46 -15.60 8.25 -1.36
C TRP A 46 -14.44 9.10 -0.81
N ASN A 47 -13.83 8.63 0.27
CA ASN A 47 -12.71 9.30 0.94
C ASN A 47 -11.37 8.58 0.72
N THR A 48 -11.33 7.55 -0.12
CA THR A 48 -10.08 6.92 -0.54
C THR A 48 -9.18 7.95 -1.22
N ASP A 49 -7.91 7.93 -0.87
CA ASP A 49 -6.91 8.76 -1.51
C ASP A 49 -6.39 8.09 -2.78
N VAL A 50 -6.39 8.86 -3.88
CA VAL A 50 -5.95 8.42 -5.22
C VAL A 50 -4.95 9.40 -5.83
N SER A 51 -4.42 10.31 -5.01
CA SER A 51 -3.53 11.38 -5.46
C SER A 51 -2.09 10.87 -5.58
N SER A 52 -1.27 11.54 -6.37
CA SER A 52 0.17 11.25 -6.39
C SER A 52 0.91 12.27 -5.51
N TYR A 53 1.86 11.78 -4.73
CA TYR A 53 2.68 12.57 -3.81
C TYR A 53 4.15 12.47 -4.17
N ASP A 54 4.95 13.40 -3.65
CA ASP A 54 6.38 13.16 -3.52
C ASP A 54 6.66 12.40 -2.24
N VAL A 55 7.93 12.04 -2.09
CA VAL A 55 8.45 11.33 -0.92
C VAL A 55 8.02 12.01 0.39
N GLY A 56 7.52 11.20 1.33
CA GLY A 56 7.03 11.68 2.64
C GLY A 56 5.63 12.30 2.60
N TRP A 57 4.74 11.81 1.72
CA TRP A 57 3.36 12.31 1.57
C TRP A 57 3.27 13.81 1.26
N THR A 58 4.28 14.36 0.59
CA THR A 58 4.31 15.79 0.29
C THR A 58 3.49 16.09 -0.97
N PRO A 59 2.50 17.01 -0.92
CA PRO A 59 1.66 17.30 -2.08
C PRO A 59 2.47 17.85 -3.24
N GLN A 60 2.26 17.30 -4.44
CA GLN A 60 2.81 17.84 -5.67
C GLN A 60 1.75 18.60 -6.48
N ASN A 61 2.16 19.70 -7.11
CA ASN A 61 1.32 20.46 -8.04
C ASN A 61 1.40 19.91 -9.48
N VAL A 62 1.67 18.61 -9.64
CA VAL A 62 1.92 17.99 -10.95
C VAL A 62 0.90 16.87 -11.17
N THR A 63 0.17 16.93 -12.28
CA THR A 63 -0.65 15.82 -12.75
C THR A 63 0.25 14.82 -13.46
N PHE A 64 0.34 13.60 -12.93
CA PHE A 64 1.09 12.52 -13.58
C PHE A 64 0.26 11.93 -14.73
N ASP A 65 0.64 12.28 -15.96
CA ASP A 65 0.18 11.59 -17.17
C ASP A 65 1.02 10.31 -17.41
N GLU A 66 0.54 9.36 -18.22
CA GLU A 66 1.27 8.12 -18.54
C GLU A 66 2.70 8.35 -19.08
N ALA A 67 2.94 9.49 -19.76
CA ALA A 67 4.26 9.87 -20.25
C ALA A 67 5.24 10.27 -19.12
N SER A 68 4.72 10.76 -17.99
CA SER A 68 5.49 11.20 -16.83
C SER A 68 6.02 10.01 -16.01
N TRP A 69 5.34 8.85 -16.05
CA TRP A 69 5.77 7.64 -15.33
C TRP A 69 7.18 7.16 -15.74
N LYS A 70 7.58 7.41 -16.99
CA LYS A 70 8.91 7.03 -17.51
C LYS A 70 10.07 7.79 -16.87
N ASN A 71 9.80 8.94 -16.25
CA ASN A 71 10.82 9.77 -15.61
C ASN A 71 10.78 9.66 -14.08
N VAL A 72 9.96 8.75 -13.55
CA VAL A 72 9.85 8.58 -12.10
C VAL A 72 10.95 7.66 -11.62
N SER A 73 11.66 8.12 -10.60
CA SER A 73 12.65 7.29 -9.90
C SER A 73 11.96 6.18 -9.12
N ASP A 74 12.64 5.04 -8.96
CA ASP A 74 12.13 3.92 -8.16
C ASP A 74 11.79 4.35 -6.72
N PHE A 75 12.51 5.35 -6.19
CA PHE A 75 12.27 5.92 -4.86
C PHE A 75 10.96 6.72 -4.74
N GLN A 76 10.42 7.23 -5.86
CA GLN A 76 9.17 7.98 -5.89
C GLN A 76 7.94 7.09 -6.16
N VAL A 77 8.13 5.90 -6.73
CA VAL A 77 7.06 4.94 -7.02
C VAL A 77 6.18 4.62 -5.80
N PRO A 78 6.72 4.42 -4.57
CA PRO A 78 5.92 4.18 -3.38
C PRO A 78 4.89 5.26 -3.04
N TRP A 79 5.07 6.49 -3.55
CA TRP A 79 4.26 7.66 -3.21
C TRP A 79 3.24 8.01 -4.29
N MET A 80 3.19 7.23 -5.37
CA MET A 80 2.25 7.41 -6.47
C MET A 80 1.14 6.37 -6.43
N TYR A 81 -0.09 6.84 -6.60
CA TYR A 81 -1.24 5.95 -6.65
C TYR A 81 -1.26 5.14 -7.94
N GLN A 82 -1.38 3.82 -7.81
CA GLN A 82 -1.53 2.89 -8.92
C GLN A 82 -2.99 2.42 -9.00
N TYR A 83 -3.60 2.59 -10.16
CA TYR A 83 -4.96 2.13 -10.41
C TYR A 83 -5.01 0.61 -10.56
N ALA A 84 -6.09 0.00 -10.07
CA ALA A 84 -6.34 -1.43 -10.22
C ALA A 84 -6.36 -1.83 -11.71
N SER A 85 -5.68 -2.92 -12.05
CA SER A 85 -5.92 -3.59 -13.33
C SER A 85 -7.27 -4.31 -13.30
N LEU A 86 -7.80 -4.67 -14.47
CA LEU A 86 -9.04 -5.45 -14.59
C LEU A 86 -8.99 -6.79 -13.80
N SER A 87 -7.80 -7.36 -13.59
CA SER A 87 -7.62 -8.58 -12.82
C SER A 87 -7.64 -8.36 -11.29
N ALA A 88 -7.50 -7.12 -10.82
CA ALA A 88 -7.61 -6.72 -9.41
C ALA A 88 -8.98 -6.07 -9.09
N ALA A 89 -10.01 -6.36 -9.88
CA ALA A 89 -11.34 -5.75 -9.76
C ALA A 89 -12.16 -6.27 -8.57
N VAL A 90 -11.75 -7.38 -7.94
CA VAL A 90 -12.44 -7.94 -6.78
C VAL A 90 -11.87 -7.29 -5.52
N PRO A 91 -12.72 -6.66 -4.67
CA PRO A 91 -12.25 -6.03 -3.45
C PRO A 91 -11.94 -7.07 -2.36
N ASP A 92 -10.95 -6.76 -1.53
CA ASP A 92 -10.57 -7.54 -0.36
C ASP A 92 -11.40 -7.10 0.85
N SER A 93 -11.97 -8.04 1.60
CA SER A 93 -12.75 -7.71 2.82
C SER A 93 -11.97 -8.09 4.07
N GLY A 94 -11.67 -7.09 4.90
CA GLY A 94 -11.08 -7.22 6.23
C GLY A 94 -12.12 -7.13 7.34
N GLU A 95 -11.66 -6.96 8.57
CA GLU A 95 -12.50 -6.76 9.75
C GLU A 95 -13.02 -5.32 9.83
N HIS A 96 -12.20 -4.34 9.43
CA HIS A 96 -12.50 -2.92 9.53
C HIS A 96 -12.97 -2.28 8.21
N GLY A 97 -12.85 -2.97 7.07
CA GLY A 97 -13.36 -2.46 5.81
C GLY A 97 -13.33 -3.42 4.62
N THR A 98 -13.89 -2.97 3.50
CA THR A 98 -13.76 -3.63 2.19
C THR A 98 -12.93 -2.74 1.30
N TYR A 99 -11.71 -3.18 0.97
CA TYR A 99 -10.71 -2.42 0.23
C TYR A 99 -10.76 -2.77 -1.25
N TYR A 100 -10.94 -1.75 -2.08
CA TYR A 100 -10.92 -1.93 -3.52
C TYR A 100 -9.49 -1.99 -4.05
N GLY A 101 -9.34 -2.52 -5.25
CA GLY A 101 -8.03 -2.62 -5.89
C GLY A 101 -7.36 -1.26 -6.11
N GLY A 102 -6.08 -1.31 -6.42
CA GLY A 102 -5.21 -0.14 -6.51
C GLY A 102 -4.63 0.24 -5.16
N GLY A 103 -3.89 1.33 -5.12
CA GLY A 103 -3.19 1.81 -3.93
C GLY A 103 -1.76 2.23 -4.22
N TYR A 104 -1.02 2.46 -3.15
CA TYR A 104 0.40 2.77 -3.20
C TYR A 104 1.17 1.47 -3.10
N ILE A 105 1.93 1.12 -4.14
CA ILE A 105 2.54 -0.21 -4.28
C ILE A 105 4.05 -0.10 -4.22
N VAL A 106 4.67 -0.96 -3.42
CA VAL A 106 6.12 -1.16 -3.38
C VAL A 106 6.42 -2.60 -3.71
N GLU A 107 7.15 -2.82 -4.80
CA GLU A 107 7.66 -4.15 -5.14
C GLU A 107 8.96 -4.39 -4.36
N LEU A 108 9.03 -5.49 -3.63
CA LEU A 108 10.25 -5.90 -2.95
C LEU A 108 11.25 -6.46 -3.97
N SER A 109 12.46 -6.76 -3.51
CA SER A 109 13.56 -7.31 -4.29
C SER A 109 13.57 -8.85 -4.24
N ASP A 110 14.60 -9.44 -4.86
CA ASP A 110 14.89 -10.88 -4.79
C ASP A 110 15.85 -11.22 -3.63
N SER A 111 16.30 -10.21 -2.88
CA SER A 111 17.30 -10.32 -1.81
C SER A 111 16.74 -9.82 -0.49
N SER A 112 16.83 -10.65 0.55
CA SER A 112 16.39 -10.28 1.90
C SER A 112 17.09 -9.03 2.44
N ASP A 113 18.37 -8.82 2.13
CA ASP A 113 19.09 -7.63 2.61
C ASP A 113 18.56 -6.37 1.93
N ALA A 114 18.28 -6.44 0.62
CA ALA A 114 17.71 -5.31 -0.12
C ALA A 114 16.26 -5.02 0.30
N ASP A 115 15.49 -6.05 0.64
CA ASP A 115 14.13 -5.90 1.16
C ASP A 115 14.13 -5.17 2.51
N ILE A 116 15.08 -5.50 3.38
CA ILE A 116 15.25 -4.82 4.67
C ILE A 116 15.59 -3.35 4.44
N ASP A 117 16.53 -3.04 3.54
CA ASP A 117 16.90 -1.66 3.21
C ASP A 117 15.70 -0.85 2.68
N ILE A 118 14.88 -1.45 1.79
CA ILE A 118 13.66 -0.82 1.27
C ILE A 118 12.65 -0.56 2.41
N ILE A 119 12.43 -1.54 3.30
CA ILE A 119 11.48 -1.41 4.41
C ILE A 119 11.95 -0.36 5.40
N ASP A 120 13.24 -0.32 5.74
CA ASP A 120 13.81 0.68 6.64
C ASP A 120 13.67 2.09 6.06
N GLU A 121 13.93 2.27 4.77
CA GLU A 121 13.75 3.55 4.08
C GLU A 121 12.29 4.01 4.07
N LEU A 122 11.34 3.10 3.80
CA LEU A 122 9.90 3.41 3.88
C LEU A 122 9.48 3.81 5.30
N GLN A 123 10.05 3.15 6.32
CA GLN A 123 9.78 3.46 7.72
C GLN A 123 10.33 4.85 8.09
N GLU A 124 11.57 5.16 7.71
CA GLU A 124 12.19 6.47 7.96
C GLU A 124 11.40 7.62 7.31
N MET A 125 10.82 7.37 6.13
CA MET A 125 10.01 8.35 5.41
C MET A 125 8.53 8.39 5.84
N ASN A 126 8.13 7.60 6.85
CA ASN A 126 6.74 7.48 7.34
C ASN A 126 5.74 7.08 6.23
N TRP A 127 6.10 6.08 5.43
CA TRP A 127 5.19 5.57 4.41
C TRP A 127 3.89 5.04 5.02
N ILE A 128 3.93 4.48 6.23
CA ILE A 128 2.73 4.19 7.02
C ILE A 128 2.55 5.32 8.04
N ASP A 129 1.38 5.96 8.05
CA ASP A 129 1.04 7.06 8.95
C ASP A 129 -0.44 7.01 9.39
N ASP A 130 -0.91 8.06 10.05
CA ASP A 130 -2.28 8.15 10.60
C ASP A 130 -3.39 8.05 9.52
N ASN A 131 -3.08 8.35 8.26
CA ASN A 131 -4.02 8.25 7.13
C ASN A 131 -4.04 6.86 6.49
N THR A 132 -3.11 5.95 6.86
CA THR A 132 -3.12 4.55 6.41
C THR A 132 -4.29 3.78 7.02
N ARG A 133 -4.96 2.95 6.22
CA ARG A 133 -6.11 2.11 6.66
C ARG A 133 -5.94 0.63 6.45
N ALA A 134 -5.05 0.26 5.55
CA ALA A 134 -4.66 -1.11 5.35
C ALA A 134 -3.31 -1.16 4.66
N VAL A 135 -2.52 -2.16 5.03
CA VAL A 135 -1.34 -2.59 4.28
C VAL A 135 -1.49 -4.06 3.95
N PHE A 136 -1.39 -4.35 2.67
CA PHE A 136 -1.38 -5.70 2.12
C PHE A 136 0.06 -6.13 1.83
N ILE A 137 0.39 -7.35 2.22
CA ILE A 137 1.61 -8.03 1.77
C ILE A 137 1.16 -9.21 0.90
N GLU A 138 1.53 -9.16 -0.37
CA GLU A 138 1.04 -10.09 -1.38
C GLU A 138 2.20 -10.78 -2.06
N PHE A 139 2.14 -12.11 -2.14
CA PHE A 139 3.17 -12.91 -2.81
C PHE A 139 2.61 -14.26 -3.24
N ILE A 140 3.30 -14.89 -4.20
CA ILE A 140 2.91 -16.19 -4.74
C ILE A 140 3.98 -17.22 -4.35
N VAL A 141 3.53 -18.35 -3.85
CA VAL A 141 4.37 -19.50 -3.53
C VAL A 141 4.00 -20.65 -4.45
N TYR A 142 4.99 -21.32 -5.03
CA TYR A 142 4.78 -22.54 -5.78
C TYR A 142 5.45 -23.73 -5.09
N ASN A 143 4.70 -24.81 -4.96
CA ASN A 143 5.19 -26.08 -4.45
C ASN A 143 5.32 -27.08 -5.60
N ALA A 144 6.55 -27.47 -5.92
CA ALA A 144 6.83 -28.37 -7.04
C ALA A 144 6.38 -29.82 -6.79
N ASN A 145 6.38 -30.27 -5.54
CA ASN A 145 5.99 -31.64 -5.18
C ASN A 145 4.48 -31.87 -5.37
N ALA A 146 3.67 -30.88 -5.01
CA ALA A 146 2.22 -30.90 -5.19
C ALA A 146 1.76 -30.30 -6.53
N ASN A 147 2.67 -29.64 -7.27
CA ASN A 147 2.38 -28.85 -8.46
C ASN A 147 1.26 -27.82 -8.22
N LEU A 148 1.39 -27.04 -7.14
CA LEU A 148 0.37 -26.11 -6.67
C LEU A 148 0.93 -24.68 -6.55
N PHE A 149 0.16 -23.70 -7.02
CA PHE A 149 0.37 -22.28 -6.73
C PHE A 149 -0.54 -21.85 -5.57
N ALA A 150 0.03 -21.16 -4.59
CA ALA A 150 -0.66 -20.53 -3.49
C ALA A 150 -0.44 -19.00 -3.57
N ILE A 151 -1.53 -18.24 -3.60
CA ILE A 151 -1.51 -16.80 -3.52
C ILE A 151 -1.72 -16.44 -2.05
N MET A 152 -0.75 -15.74 -1.46
CA MET A 152 -0.78 -15.32 -0.07
C MET A 152 -1.06 -13.82 -0.03
N THR A 153 -2.09 -13.44 0.72
CA THR A 153 -2.45 -12.05 0.98
C THR A 153 -2.54 -11.88 2.49
N LEU A 154 -1.66 -11.08 3.06
CA LEU A 154 -1.67 -10.71 4.47
C LEU A 154 -2.18 -9.28 4.56
N LEU A 155 -3.18 -9.04 5.42
CA LEU A 155 -3.78 -7.73 5.63
C LEU A 155 -3.51 -7.27 7.07
N ALA A 156 -2.96 -6.07 7.21
CA ALA A 156 -2.88 -5.34 8.47
C ALA A 156 -3.78 -4.09 8.39
N GLU A 157 -4.74 -3.97 9.31
CA GLU A 157 -5.70 -2.84 9.44
C GLU A 157 -5.48 -2.04 10.73
#